data_AF-A0A7S3EIV2-F1
#
_entry.id   AF-A0A7S3EIV2-F1
#
_cell.length_a   1.000
_cell.length_b   1.000
_cell.length_c   1.000
_cell.angle_alpha   90.00
_cell.angle_beta   90.00
_cell.angle_gamma   90.00
#
_symmetry.space_group_name_H-M   'P 1'
#
loop_
_entity.id
_entity.type
_entity.pdbx_description
1 polymer ?
#
loop_
_entity_poly.entity_id
_entity_poly.type
_entity_poly.pdbx_seq_one_letter_code
_entity_poly.pdbx_strand_id
1 'polypeptide(L)'
;AFVGYCYYRRLGIRAMAAEPAGERGAGASKKQRPPLDHTSMFQTPTSMSVQAIGVVRSPYKERFGTPRQATVWEQSIGNAPQDGEIHLIGDPRYEHALRGLDGFDYCWVICWMHLNTGWNPLVTPPRGPRTKYDQRFKEN
;
A
#
# COMPACT_ATOMS: atom_id res chain seq x y z
N ALA A 1 3.37 -11.49 -8.05
CA ALA A 1 2.68 -10.32 -7.45
C ALA A 1 3.74 -9.35 -6.95
N PHE A 2 3.88 -8.17 -7.58
CA PHE A 2 4.76 -7.13 -7.04
C PHE A 2 3.91 -6.26 -6.12
N VAL A 3 4.18 -6.32 -4.83
CA VAL A 3 3.62 -5.40 -3.83
C VAL A 3 4.46 -4.13 -3.96
N GLY A 4 3.92 -3.14 -4.67
CA GLY A 4 4.54 -1.82 -4.73
C GLY A 4 4.25 -1.09 -3.43
N TYR A 5 5.28 -0.46 -2.85
CA TYR A 5 5.11 0.49 -1.77
C TYR A 5 5.04 1.90 -2.39
N CYS A 6 3.87 2.53 -2.33
CA CYS A 6 3.73 3.93 -2.77
C CYS A 6 3.57 4.85 -1.57
N TYR A 7 4.38 5.90 -1.57
CA TYR A 7 4.41 6.98 -0.61
C TYR A 7 3.30 7.97 -0.97
N TYR A 8 2.26 8.10 -0.13
CA TYR A 8 1.18 9.06 -0.35
C TYR A 8 1.19 10.13 0.74
N ARG A 9 1.23 11.39 0.31
CA ARG A 9 0.90 12.55 1.15
C ARG A 9 -0.61 12.75 1.07
N ARG A 10 -1.25 12.92 2.23
CA ARG A 10 -2.70 13.08 2.37
C ARG A 10 -3.23 14.30 1.60
N LEU A 11 -3.75 14.07 0.40
CA LEU A 11 -4.69 14.95 -0.29
C LEU A 11 -5.78 14.07 -0.92
N GLY A 12 -6.89 13.82 -0.20
CA GLY A 12 -8.13 13.37 -0.85
C GLY A 12 -8.74 12.01 -0.48
N ILE A 13 -8.46 11.40 0.67
CA ILE A 13 -9.33 10.30 1.17
C ILE A 13 -10.56 10.93 1.82
N ARG A 14 -11.72 10.88 1.16
CA ARG A 14 -12.99 11.44 1.67
C ARG A 14 -13.98 10.32 2.00
N ALA A 15 -14.41 10.27 3.26
CA ALA A 15 -15.60 9.54 3.74
C ALA A 15 -16.59 10.57 4.31
N MET A 16 -17.90 10.37 4.09
CA MET A 16 -18.96 11.28 4.52
C MET A 16 -19.34 11.01 5.99
N ALA A 17 -19.44 12.07 6.79
CA ALA A 17 -19.52 12.01 8.25
C ALA A 17 -20.87 11.53 8.79
N ALA A 18 -20.84 10.71 9.86
CA ALA A 18 -21.96 10.43 10.75
C ALA A 18 -21.53 10.61 12.22
N GLU A 19 -22.48 11.09 13.04
CA GLU A 19 -22.34 11.63 14.41
C GLU A 19 -21.69 10.72 15.47
N PRO A 20 -21.11 11.29 16.55
CA PRO A 20 -20.31 10.54 17.52
C PRO A 20 -21.17 9.79 18.54
N ALA A 21 -20.88 8.51 18.73
CA ALA A 21 -21.44 7.69 19.81
C ALA A 21 -20.62 7.85 21.09
N GLY A 22 -21.33 8.04 22.20
CA GLY A 22 -20.82 8.44 23.52
C GLY A 22 -19.93 7.46 24.27
N GLU A 23 -19.33 8.01 25.32
CA GLU A 23 -18.30 7.45 26.20
C GLU A 23 -18.77 6.22 27.00
N ARG A 24 -17.88 5.24 27.16
CA ARG A 24 -18.06 4.12 28.11
C ARG A 24 -16.84 4.01 29.04
N GLY A 25 -17.14 3.97 30.33
CA GLY A 25 -16.21 4.06 31.46
C GLY A 25 -15.35 2.83 31.76
N ALA A 26 -14.40 3.06 32.66
CA ALA A 26 -13.46 2.14 33.30
C ALA A 26 -14.17 0.97 34.03
N GLY A 27 -13.60 -0.20 34.27
CA GLY A 27 -12.27 -0.77 34.05
C GLY A 27 -12.29 -2.17 34.69
N ALA A 28 -11.59 -3.15 34.12
CA ALA A 28 -11.46 -4.50 34.69
C ALA A 28 -9.98 -4.92 34.71
N SER A 29 -9.52 -5.46 35.84
CA SER A 29 -8.15 -5.94 36.06
C SER A 29 -7.79 -7.04 35.05
N LYS A 30 -6.79 -6.78 34.20
CA LYS A 30 -6.35 -7.71 33.15
C LYS A 30 -5.59 -8.88 33.78
N LYS A 31 -6.23 -10.06 33.89
CA LYS A 31 -5.52 -11.33 34.09
C LYS A 31 -4.45 -11.48 32.99
N GLN A 32 -3.18 -11.70 33.37
CA GLN A 32 -2.12 -11.96 32.41
C GLN A 32 -2.42 -13.25 31.65
N ARG A 33 -2.57 -13.14 30.32
CA ARG A 33 -2.71 -14.31 29.45
C ARG A 33 -1.33 -14.95 29.32
N PRO A 34 -1.23 -16.30 29.39
CA PRO A 34 0.04 -16.98 29.17
C PRO A 34 0.61 -16.62 27.78
N PRO A 35 1.95 -16.65 27.61
CA PRO A 35 2.58 -16.40 26.31
C PRO A 35 2.01 -17.33 25.24
N LEU A 36 1.61 -16.76 24.10
CA LEU A 36 1.13 -17.50 22.93
C LEU A 36 2.28 -17.62 21.93
N ASP A 37 2.59 -18.84 21.47
CA ASP A 37 3.51 -19.05 20.35
C ASP A 37 2.77 -18.90 19.02
N HIS A 38 3.06 -17.81 18.31
CA HIS A 38 2.46 -17.46 17.02
C HIS A 38 3.25 -17.98 15.81
N THR A 39 4.31 -18.75 16.02
CA THR A 39 5.29 -19.11 14.98
C THR A 39 5.34 -20.61 14.72
N SER A 40 5.65 -21.42 15.74
CA SER A 40 5.91 -22.85 15.55
C SER A 40 4.64 -23.70 15.50
N MET A 41 3.54 -23.19 16.08
CA MET A 41 2.28 -23.92 16.22
C MET A 41 1.33 -23.78 15.02
N PHE A 42 1.71 -23.02 13.98
CA PHE A 42 0.86 -22.77 12.82
C PHE A 42 1.54 -23.22 11.52
N GLN A 43 0.79 -23.94 10.69
CA GLN A 43 1.28 -24.32 9.37
C GLN A 43 1.34 -23.08 8.47
N THR A 44 2.49 -22.84 7.84
CA THR A 44 2.66 -21.70 6.93
C THR A 44 1.95 -22.00 5.60
N PRO A 45 0.96 -21.19 5.19
CA PRO A 45 0.29 -21.39 3.91
C PRO A 45 1.25 -21.13 2.75
N THR A 46 1.25 -22.00 1.74
CA THR A 46 2.07 -21.86 0.52
C THR A 46 1.41 -20.98 -0.55
N SER A 47 0.13 -20.66 -0.38
CA SER A 47 -0.64 -19.80 -1.27
C SER A 47 -1.66 -18.96 -0.48
N MET A 48 -2.05 -17.81 -1.05
CA MET A 48 -3.08 -16.95 -0.49
C MET A 48 -3.90 -16.30 -1.63
N SER A 49 -5.17 -16.07 -1.37
CA SER A 49 -6.03 -15.25 -2.23
C SER A 49 -6.18 -13.87 -1.61
N VAL A 50 -6.17 -12.84 -2.45
CA VAL A 50 -6.33 -11.44 -2.01
C VAL A 50 -7.55 -10.83 -2.69
N GLN A 51 -8.36 -10.11 -1.92
CA GLN A 51 -9.43 -9.27 -2.46
C GLN A 51 -9.01 -7.80 -2.35
N ALA A 52 -9.22 -7.06 -3.44
CA ALA A 52 -8.98 -5.63 -3.43
C ALA A 52 -9.99 -4.93 -2.51
N ILE A 53 -9.48 -4.08 -1.61
CA ILE A 53 -10.30 -3.25 -0.72
C ILE A 53 -10.67 -1.89 -1.34
N GLY A 54 -10.06 -1.55 -2.48
CA GLY A 54 -10.19 -0.26 -3.12
C GLY A 54 -9.44 -0.15 -4.44
N VAL A 55 -9.58 1.00 -5.09
CA VAL A 55 -8.95 1.34 -6.37
C VAL A 55 -8.20 2.66 -6.24
N VAL A 56 -6.99 2.73 -6.79
CA VAL A 56 -6.22 3.97 -6.89
C VAL A 56 -6.62 4.73 -8.15
N ARG A 57 -6.97 6.00 -7.99
CA ARG A 57 -7.21 6.95 -9.10
C ARG A 57 -6.08 7.97 -9.13
N SER A 58 -5.45 8.11 -10.29
CA SER A 58 -4.40 9.10 -10.52
C SER A 58 -4.53 9.70 -11.92
N PRO A 59 -3.87 10.84 -12.20
CA PRO A 59 -3.81 11.40 -13.54
C PRO A 59 -2.97 10.54 -14.51
N TYR A 60 -2.12 9.63 -13.99
CA TYR A 60 -1.31 8.76 -14.83
C TYR A 60 -2.15 7.64 -15.46
N LYS A 61 -2.29 7.68 -16.79
CA LYS A 61 -3.05 6.69 -17.57
C LYS A 61 -2.18 5.64 -18.27
N GLU A 62 -0.87 5.91 -18.36
CA GLU A 62 0.07 5.06 -19.08
C GLU A 62 1.22 4.60 -18.19
N ARG A 63 1.73 3.39 -18.46
CA ARG A 63 2.84 2.80 -17.69
C ARG A 63 4.11 3.64 -17.75
N PHE A 64 4.48 4.12 -18.94
CA PHE A 64 5.69 4.92 -19.13
C PHE A 64 5.53 6.39 -18.72
N GLY A 65 4.29 6.89 -18.68
CA GLY A 65 3.96 8.21 -18.16
C GLY A 65 3.88 8.27 -16.64
N THR A 66 3.89 7.12 -15.95
CA THR A 66 3.87 7.05 -14.49
C THR A 66 5.30 7.23 -13.94
N PRO A 67 5.51 8.12 -12.95
CA PRO A 67 6.80 8.29 -12.31
C PRO A 67 7.33 6.99 -11.74
N ARG A 68 8.64 6.76 -11.88
CA ARG A 68 9.30 5.57 -11.30
C ARG A 68 9.30 5.58 -9.78
N GLN A 69 9.25 6.77 -9.18
CA GLN A 69 9.20 7.00 -7.74
C GLN A 69 8.23 8.15 -7.49
N ALA A 70 7.38 8.03 -6.46
CA ALA A 70 6.34 9.02 -6.16
C ALA A 70 6.90 10.42 -5.83
N THR A 71 8.11 10.49 -5.28
CA THR A 71 8.78 11.75 -4.93
C THR A 71 9.42 12.47 -6.13
N VAL A 72 9.53 11.78 -7.28
CA VAL A 72 10.18 12.33 -8.48
C VAL A 72 9.10 12.90 -9.41
N TRP A 73 8.85 14.21 -9.27
CA TRP A 73 7.83 14.94 -10.04
C TRP A 73 8.41 15.75 -11.20
N GLU A 74 9.73 15.97 -11.24
CA GLU A 74 10.40 16.78 -12.27
C GLU A 74 10.32 16.16 -13.68
N GLN A 75 9.88 14.90 -13.78
CA GLN A 75 9.63 14.18 -15.03
C GLN A 75 8.18 13.70 -15.13
N SER A 76 7.29 14.22 -14.29
CA SER A 76 5.86 13.89 -14.30
C SER A 76 5.06 14.92 -15.08
N ILE A 77 3.75 14.66 -15.22
CA ILE A 77 2.80 15.57 -15.85
C ILE A 77 2.96 16.97 -15.24
N GLY A 78 3.24 17.97 -16.08
CA GLY A 78 3.35 19.37 -15.68
C GLY A 78 4.56 19.73 -14.81
N ASN A 79 5.54 18.83 -14.63
CA ASN A 79 6.69 19.03 -13.74
C ASN A 79 6.30 19.51 -12.34
N ALA A 80 5.24 18.91 -11.78
CA ALA A 80 4.70 19.27 -10.47
C ALA A 80 4.13 18.03 -9.77
N PRO A 81 4.08 18.03 -8.41
CA PRO A 81 3.39 17.00 -7.65
C PRO A 81 1.96 16.82 -8.15
N GLN A 82 1.56 15.55 -8.30
CA GLN A 82 0.21 15.19 -8.74
C GLN A 82 -0.54 14.52 -7.60
N ASP A 83 -1.79 14.92 -7.43
CA ASP A 83 -2.68 14.31 -6.45
C ASP A 83 -3.20 12.96 -6.97
N GLY A 84 -3.49 12.07 -6.03
CA GLY A 84 -4.10 10.78 -6.30
C GLY A 84 -5.02 10.38 -5.16
N GLU A 85 -6.05 9.62 -5.49
CA GLU A 85 -7.12 9.25 -4.57
C GLU A 85 -7.19 7.73 -4.43
N ILE A 86 -7.55 7.25 -3.23
CA ILE A 86 -7.84 5.83 -2.98
C ILE A 86 -9.33 5.71 -2.69
N HIS A 87 -10.04 5.02 -3.57
CA HIS A 87 -11.48 4.81 -3.50
C HIS A 87 -11.71 3.43 -2.91
N LEU A 88 -12.12 3.35 -1.64
CA LEU A 88 -12.45 2.07 -1.00
C LEU A 88 -13.78 1.54 -1.54
N ILE A 89 -13.85 0.23 -1.78
CA ILE A 89 -15.01 -0.43 -2.39
C ILE A 89 -15.45 -1.65 -1.56
N GLY A 90 -16.76 -1.86 -1.47
CA GLY A 90 -17.33 -3.14 -1.03
C GLY A 90 -17.72 -3.28 0.44
N ASP A 91 -17.13 -2.51 1.37
CA ASP A 91 -17.49 -2.61 2.80
C ASP A 91 -17.62 -1.22 3.47
N PRO A 92 -18.83 -0.84 3.94
CA PRO A 92 -19.04 0.39 4.71
C PRO A 92 -18.18 0.49 5.98
N ARG A 93 -17.76 -0.65 6.56
CA ARG A 93 -16.93 -0.69 7.77
C ARG A 93 -15.52 -0.14 7.55
N TYR A 94 -15.09 0.03 6.31
CA TYR A 94 -13.79 0.66 6.04
C TYR A 94 -13.72 2.10 6.56
N GLU A 95 -14.84 2.81 6.67
CA GLU A 95 -14.86 4.13 7.33
C GLU A 95 -14.41 4.06 8.79
N HIS A 96 -14.79 2.98 9.49
CA HIS A 96 -14.31 2.75 10.85
C HIS A 96 -12.80 2.45 10.88
N ALA A 97 -12.32 1.66 9.91
CA ALA A 97 -10.90 1.33 9.79
C ALA A 97 -10.02 2.54 9.45
N LEU A 98 -10.60 3.61 8.88
CA LEU A 98 -9.90 4.87 8.60
C LEU A 98 -9.85 5.82 9.81
N ARG A 99 -10.61 5.57 10.87
CA ARG A 99 -10.57 6.43 12.07
C ARG A 99 -9.18 6.43 12.67
N GLY A 100 -8.67 7.63 12.98
CA GLY A 100 -7.31 7.81 13.50
C GLY A 100 -6.24 7.99 12.44
N LEU A 101 -6.56 7.82 11.14
CA LEU A 101 -5.63 8.17 10.06
C LEU A 101 -5.42 9.69 9.94
N ASP A 102 -6.28 10.50 10.58
CA ASP A 102 -6.23 11.97 10.53
C ASP A 102 -5.00 12.60 11.16
N GLY A 103 -4.35 11.91 12.11
CA GLY A 103 -3.14 12.41 12.78
C GLY A 103 -1.83 12.10 12.05
N PHE A 104 -1.87 11.45 10.88
CA PHE A 104 -0.67 11.01 10.17
C PHE A 104 -0.49 11.76 8.85
N ASP A 105 0.73 12.25 8.62
CA ASP A 105 1.12 12.87 7.34
C ASP A 105 1.30 11.84 6.21
N TYR A 106 1.59 10.59 6.59
CA TYR A 106 1.97 9.51 5.68
C TYR A 106 1.31 8.19 6.05
N CYS A 107 1.01 7.39 5.02
CA CYS A 107 0.59 6.00 5.17
C CYS A 107 1.28 5.12 4.13
N TRP A 108 1.38 3.83 4.44
CA TRP A 108 1.81 2.84 3.48
C TRP A 108 0.63 2.35 2.66
N VAL A 109 0.77 2.39 1.34
CA VAL A 109 -0.21 1.85 0.41
C VAL A 109 0.40 0.64 -0.28
N ILE A 110 -0.23 -0.51 -0.05
CA ILE A 110 0.08 -1.75 -0.77
C ILE A 110 -0.88 -1.86 -1.94
N CYS A 111 -0.35 -1.88 -3.17
CA CYS A 111 -1.16 -1.96 -4.38
C CYS A 111 -0.77 -3.15 -5.25
N TRP A 112 -1.77 -3.65 -5.98
CA TRP A 112 -1.59 -4.71 -6.96
C TRP A 112 -1.26 -4.12 -8.34
N MET A 113 -0.04 -4.40 -8.83
CA MET A 113 0.39 -4.01 -10.17
C MET A 113 -0.22 -4.92 -11.24
N HIS A 114 -1.53 -4.78 -11.46
CA HIS A 114 -2.38 -5.68 -12.24
C HIS A 114 -1.96 -5.89 -13.70
N LEU A 115 -1.22 -4.96 -14.31
CA LEU A 115 -0.71 -5.09 -15.68
C LEU A 115 0.62 -5.89 -15.77
N ASN A 116 1.25 -6.23 -14.64
CA ASN A 116 2.44 -7.06 -14.65
C ASN A 116 2.05 -8.54 -14.79
N THR A 117 2.34 -9.12 -15.96
CA THR A 117 2.11 -10.53 -16.23
C THR A 117 3.30 -11.37 -15.79
N GLY A 118 3.04 -12.43 -15.03
CA GLY A 118 4.05 -13.37 -14.56
C GLY A 118 5.02 -12.81 -13.52
N TRP A 119 6.08 -13.57 -13.27
CA TRP A 119 7.19 -13.18 -12.41
C TRP A 119 8.49 -13.32 -13.19
N ASN A 120 9.32 -12.29 -13.15
CA ASN A 120 10.65 -12.30 -13.76
C ASN A 120 11.70 -12.09 -12.67
N PRO A 121 12.60 -13.06 -12.43
CA PRO A 121 13.66 -12.93 -11.42
C PRO A 121 14.72 -11.87 -11.77
N LEU A 122 14.85 -11.52 -13.05
CA LEU A 122 15.89 -10.63 -13.53
C LEU A 122 15.33 -9.23 -13.81
N VAL A 123 16.13 -8.21 -13.51
CA VAL A 123 15.82 -6.81 -13.85
C VAL A 123 16.80 -6.24 -14.85
N THR A 124 16.31 -5.35 -15.70
CA THR A 124 17.14 -4.52 -16.56
C THR A 124 17.28 -3.15 -15.89
N PRO A 125 18.51 -2.69 -15.57
CA PRO A 125 18.71 -1.43 -14.88
C PRO A 125 18.21 -0.25 -15.73
N PRO A 126 17.73 0.84 -15.09
CA PRO A 126 17.24 2.04 -15.78
C PRO A 126 18.29 2.74 -16.63
N ARG A 127 19.56 2.63 -16.22
CA ARG A 127 20.73 3.27 -16.83
C ARG A 127 21.79 2.18 -17.03
N GLY A 128 22.38 2.10 -18.23
CA GLY A 128 23.42 1.12 -18.56
C GLY A 128 23.03 0.14 -19.68
N PRO A 129 23.89 -0.87 -19.97
CA PRO A 129 23.64 -1.85 -21.02
C PRO A 129 22.33 -2.60 -20.79
N ARG A 130 21.63 -2.98 -21.87
CA ARG A 130 20.37 -3.76 -21.83
C ARG A 130 20.59 -5.23 -21.45
N THR A 131 21.49 -5.50 -20.53
CA THR A 131 21.76 -6.83 -19.98
C THR A 131 20.84 -7.07 -18.79
N LYS A 132 20.25 -8.26 -18.69
CA LYS A 132 19.44 -8.68 -17.54
C LYS A 132 20.37 -9.20 -16.45
N TYR A 133 20.26 -8.68 -15.22
CA TYR A 133 21.06 -9.15 -14.08
C TYR A 133 20.18 -9.90 -13.08
N ASP A 134 20.72 -10.95 -12.46
CA ASP A 134 20.13 -11.54 -11.25
C ASP A 134 20.43 -10.58 -10.10
N GLN A 135 19.39 -10.09 -9.42
CA GLN A 135 19.55 -9.16 -8.31
C GLN A 135 20.35 -9.74 -7.14
N ARG A 136 20.53 -11.08 -7.08
CA ARG A 136 21.31 -11.77 -6.06
C ARG A 136 22.82 -11.73 -6.26
N PHE A 137 23.29 -11.43 -7.47
CA PHE A 137 24.72 -11.48 -7.80
C PHE A 137 25.18 -10.12 -8.34
N LYS A 138 25.33 -9.15 -7.45
CA LYS A 138 26.33 -8.10 -7.64
C LYS A 138 27.56 -8.53 -6.85
N GLU A 139 28.46 -9.28 -7.48
CA GLU A 139 29.80 -9.43 -6.95
C GLU A 139 30.48 -8.05 -6.97
N ASN A 140 31.04 -7.67 -5.82
CA ASN A 140 31.81 -6.44 -5.60
C ASN A 140 33.14 -6.49 -6.35
#